data_AF-A0A1E1L9N1-F1
#
_entry.id   AF-A0A1E1L9N1-F1
#
_cell.length_a   1.000
_cell.length_b   1.000
_cell.length_c   1.000
_cell.angle_alpha   90.00
_cell.angle_beta   90.00
_cell.angle_gamma   90.00
#
_symmetry.space_group_name_H-M   'P 1'
#
loop_
_entity.id
_entity.type
_entity.pdbx_description
1 polymer ?
#
loop_
_entity_poly.entity_id
_entity_poly.type
_entity_poly.pdbx_seq_one_letter_code
_entity_poly.pdbx_strand_id
1 'polypeptide(L)'
;MISDGILIGRRPLRTRPEDRVNAYKHQALAPWLADTGMLTPLYFHRRAQKIRLFNMARWIATPAVTKHMLRRPKVVLEFTNEHLQTLLRVAAISDYGIPEKIHIISAELEKVAKELGELGDVPLEGFFVRVSNFSLKDADDGNQKPLFAIYSALLKILSTKRAVYSLLDLQYETDLVDHKIFFFLYYTALDKLGEWRCFIFRGDLVAMSQTRFYQNHHAIVKHDAIRELVRQARELWEEIKPSFEFESTILDVYADVREEVFHAKLIEMNPWGAHSGTGSLLFHWIDDEDILEPEARTGKTVLRLVEARSKVMGPVKYLPKSQINEIGHGSIIKDELKVLRSRGVERVLDPKETQRLMSLPVPGKDRSEVTVTRAEALKREIEDQ
;
A
#
# COMPACT_ATOMS: atom_id res chain seq x y z
N MET A 1 -20.60 25.27 -22.35
CA MET A 1 -19.38 24.81 -21.65
C MET A 1 -19.65 23.40 -21.15
N ILE A 2 -18.89 22.42 -21.62
CA ILE A 2 -18.96 21.05 -21.09
C ILE A 2 -18.38 21.12 -19.67
N SER A 3 -19.18 20.73 -18.67
CA SER A 3 -18.67 20.59 -17.30
C SER A 3 -17.51 19.59 -17.32
N ASP A 4 -16.36 19.97 -16.78
CA ASP A 4 -15.15 19.11 -16.74
C ASP A 4 -15.32 17.83 -15.88
N GLY A 5 -16.48 17.68 -15.23
CA GLY A 5 -16.84 16.55 -14.40
C GLY A 5 -16.11 16.52 -13.05
N ILE A 6 -15.37 17.57 -12.68
CA ILE A 6 -14.54 17.56 -11.47
C ILE A 6 -15.30 18.23 -10.31
N LEU A 7 -15.56 17.45 -9.26
CA LEU A 7 -16.21 17.88 -8.02
C LEU A 7 -15.16 18.01 -6.91
N ILE A 8 -14.88 19.24 -6.47
CA ILE A 8 -13.92 19.51 -5.40
C ILE A 8 -14.66 19.63 -4.06
N GLY A 9 -14.42 18.69 -3.16
CA GLY A 9 -14.92 18.70 -1.79
C GLY A 9 -13.81 19.01 -0.79
N ARG A 10 -14.11 19.88 0.18
CA ARG A 10 -13.26 20.08 1.37
C ARG A 10 -13.92 19.38 2.55
N ARG A 11 -13.18 18.54 3.26
CA ARG A 11 -13.68 17.75 4.38
C ARG A 11 -12.93 18.12 5.65
N PRO A 12 -13.61 18.27 6.79
CA PRO A 12 -12.92 18.44 8.06
C PRO A 12 -12.02 17.23 8.30
N LEU A 13 -10.90 17.46 8.99
CA LEU A 13 -10.02 16.39 9.42
C LEU A 13 -10.79 15.50 10.41
N ARG A 14 -11.25 14.37 9.90
CA ARG A 14 -11.98 13.34 10.64
C ARG A 14 -10.98 12.44 11.35
N THR A 15 -10.87 12.59 12.67
CA THR A 15 -9.90 11.86 13.52
C THR A 15 -10.56 10.87 14.46
N ARG A 16 -11.90 10.81 14.45
CA ARG A 16 -12.62 9.92 15.35
C ARG A 16 -12.40 8.46 14.90
N PRO A 17 -12.42 7.49 15.82
CA PRO A 17 -12.31 6.09 15.45
C PRO A 17 -13.28 5.67 14.34
N GLU A 18 -14.54 6.08 14.40
CA GLU A 18 -15.57 5.79 13.40
C GLU A 18 -15.21 6.24 11.98
N ASP A 19 -14.43 7.31 11.85
CA ASP A 19 -13.97 7.83 10.56
C ASP A 19 -12.67 7.15 10.07
N ARG A 20 -11.95 6.48 10.99
CA ARG A 20 -10.70 5.77 10.69
C ARG A 20 -10.93 4.34 10.23
N VAL A 21 -12.12 3.77 10.48
CA VAL A 21 -12.54 2.37 10.27
C VAL A 21 -12.38 1.79 8.86
N ASN A 22 -11.87 2.57 7.91
CA ASN A 22 -11.52 2.07 6.58
C ASN A 22 -10.10 2.41 6.12
N ALA A 23 -9.28 3.05 6.95
CA ALA A 23 -7.94 3.46 6.57
C ALA A 23 -6.94 2.29 6.58
N TYR A 24 -7.22 1.15 7.25
CA TYR A 24 -6.23 0.11 7.50
C TYR A 24 -6.74 -1.34 7.33
N LYS A 25 -6.19 -2.04 6.32
CA LYS A 25 -6.16 -3.52 6.15
C LYS A 25 -7.42 -4.27 6.66
N HIS A 26 -8.60 -3.96 6.13
CA HIS A 26 -9.80 -4.73 6.46
C HIS A 26 -9.89 -5.95 5.56
N GLN A 27 -9.21 -7.02 5.99
CA GLN A 27 -9.35 -8.31 5.34
C GLN A 27 -10.83 -8.74 5.29
N ALA A 28 -11.61 -8.35 6.33
CA ALA A 28 -13.07 -8.52 6.47
C ALA A 28 -13.91 -7.96 5.30
N LEU A 29 -13.42 -6.98 4.54
CA LEU A 29 -14.13 -6.38 3.40
C LEU A 29 -13.82 -7.06 2.07
N ALA A 30 -13.12 -8.20 2.08
CA ALA A 30 -12.83 -8.88 0.84
C ALA A 30 -14.10 -9.48 0.24
N PRO A 31 -14.35 -9.31 -1.07
CA PRO A 31 -15.53 -9.88 -1.71
C PRO A 31 -15.58 -11.42 -1.55
N TRP A 32 -14.43 -12.07 -1.40
CA TRP A 32 -14.34 -13.54 -1.23
C TRP A 32 -14.68 -14.01 0.18
N LEU A 33 -14.77 -13.09 1.15
CA LEU A 33 -15.34 -13.39 2.47
C LEU A 33 -16.86 -13.40 2.45
N ALA A 34 -17.51 -12.91 1.40
CA ALA A 34 -18.94 -13.12 1.24
C ALA A 34 -19.24 -14.63 1.19
N ASP A 35 -18.41 -15.39 0.47
CA ASP A 35 -18.56 -16.84 0.25
C ASP A 35 -18.09 -17.69 1.43
N THR A 36 -16.99 -17.31 2.09
CA THR A 36 -16.40 -18.13 3.18
C THR A 36 -16.72 -17.61 4.57
N GLY A 37 -17.01 -16.31 4.72
CA GLY A 37 -17.17 -15.60 5.98
C GLY A 37 -15.91 -15.52 6.84
N MET A 38 -14.76 -15.99 6.36
CA MET A 38 -13.61 -16.34 7.21
C MET A 38 -12.27 -16.17 6.49
N LEU A 39 -11.25 -15.70 7.21
CA LEU A 39 -9.86 -15.63 6.76
C LEU A 39 -9.28 -17.05 6.64
N THR A 40 -9.21 -17.56 5.42
CA THR A 40 -8.66 -18.90 5.13
C THR A 40 -7.31 -18.79 4.41
N PRO A 41 -6.50 -19.85 4.39
CA PRO A 41 -5.31 -19.91 3.54
C PRO A 41 -5.62 -19.63 2.06
N LEU A 42 -6.80 -20.06 1.59
CA LEU A 42 -7.31 -19.72 0.27
C LEU A 42 -7.52 -18.21 0.08
N TYR A 43 -8.07 -17.50 1.09
CA TYR A 43 -8.18 -16.04 1.06
C TYR A 43 -6.81 -15.38 0.92
N PHE A 44 -5.83 -15.77 1.74
CA PHE A 44 -4.48 -15.23 1.66
C PHE A 44 -3.81 -15.50 0.32
N HIS A 45 -3.97 -16.70 -0.21
CA HIS A 45 -3.46 -17.09 -1.52
C HIS A 45 -4.06 -16.23 -2.66
N ARG A 46 -5.40 -16.15 -2.74
CA ARG A 46 -6.06 -15.30 -3.74
C ARG A 46 -5.66 -13.83 -3.58
N ARG A 47 -5.48 -13.37 -2.34
CA ARG A 47 -5.10 -11.98 -2.05
C ARG A 47 -3.68 -11.72 -2.56
N ALA A 48 -2.75 -12.63 -2.29
CA ALA A 48 -1.39 -12.57 -2.81
C ALA A 48 -1.41 -12.51 -4.35
N GLN A 49 -2.16 -13.39 -5.02
CA GLN A 49 -2.31 -13.37 -6.48
C GLN A 49 -2.84 -12.03 -7.01
N LYS A 50 -3.87 -11.46 -6.38
CA LYS A 50 -4.44 -10.16 -6.79
C LYS A 50 -3.46 -9.00 -6.59
N ILE A 51 -2.70 -9.00 -5.49
CA ILE A 51 -1.75 -7.93 -5.17
C ILE A 51 -0.48 -8.05 -6.01
N ARG A 52 -0.10 -9.27 -6.41
CA ARG A 52 1.11 -9.56 -7.17
C ARG A 52 1.24 -8.74 -8.45
N LEU A 53 0.14 -8.46 -9.16
CA LEU A 53 0.13 -7.61 -10.36
C LEU A 53 0.62 -6.18 -10.09
N PHE A 54 0.57 -5.72 -8.84
CA PHE A 54 0.99 -4.39 -8.40
C PHE A 54 2.42 -4.35 -7.88
N ASN A 55 3.13 -5.49 -7.87
CA ASN A 55 4.54 -5.54 -7.54
C ASN A 55 5.34 -4.71 -8.54
N MET A 56 6.18 -3.81 -8.02
CA MET A 56 6.91 -2.82 -8.81
C MET A 56 7.71 -3.45 -9.95
N ALA A 57 8.34 -4.59 -9.71
CA ALA A 57 9.12 -5.30 -10.71
C ALA A 57 8.36 -5.62 -12.00
N ARG A 58 7.04 -5.81 -11.91
CA ARG A 58 6.20 -6.20 -13.06
C ARG A 58 5.84 -5.04 -13.97
N TRP A 59 5.84 -3.82 -13.46
CA TRP A 59 5.37 -2.65 -14.21
C TRP A 59 6.43 -1.59 -14.45
N ILE A 60 7.48 -1.54 -13.63
CA ILE A 60 8.48 -0.46 -13.65
C ILE A 60 9.31 -0.39 -14.93
N ALA A 61 9.46 -1.50 -15.64
CA ALA A 61 10.27 -1.56 -16.85
C ALA A 61 9.50 -1.12 -18.11
N THR A 62 8.19 -0.91 -18.02
CA THR A 62 7.40 -0.53 -19.22
C THR A 62 7.74 0.91 -19.64
N PRO A 63 8.02 1.18 -20.94
CA PRO A 63 8.39 2.51 -21.39
C PRO A 63 7.35 3.60 -21.05
N ALA A 64 6.07 3.27 -21.17
CA ALA A 64 4.96 4.17 -20.84
C ALA A 64 4.98 4.58 -19.36
N VAL A 65 5.12 3.63 -18.43
CA VAL A 65 5.21 3.94 -17.00
C VAL A 65 6.48 4.74 -16.69
N THR A 66 7.59 4.32 -17.27
CA THR A 66 8.92 4.90 -17.06
C THR A 66 8.99 6.37 -17.48
N LYS A 67 8.18 6.80 -18.46
CA LYS A 67 7.99 8.21 -18.86
C LYS A 67 7.32 9.05 -17.77
N HIS A 68 6.37 8.46 -17.03
CA HIS A 68 5.53 9.15 -16.06
C HIS A 68 6.03 9.05 -14.62
N MET A 69 6.95 8.14 -14.32
CA MET A 69 7.52 8.01 -12.98
C MET A 69 8.17 9.30 -12.50
N LEU A 70 7.92 9.66 -11.24
CA LEU A 70 8.62 10.74 -10.55
C LEU A 70 10.12 10.48 -10.54
N ARG A 71 10.50 9.23 -10.28
CA ARG A 71 11.89 8.78 -10.28
C ARG A 71 11.98 7.35 -10.78
N ARG A 72 13.05 7.09 -11.52
CA ARG A 72 13.45 5.73 -11.90
C ARG A 72 14.43 5.19 -10.86
N PRO A 73 14.48 3.87 -10.65
CA PRO A 73 15.52 3.28 -9.84
C PRO A 73 16.86 3.55 -10.52
N LYS A 74 17.84 4.00 -9.75
CA LYS A 74 19.22 4.19 -10.21
C LYS A 74 19.94 2.86 -10.29
N VAL A 75 19.65 1.97 -9.34
CA VAL A 75 20.18 0.60 -9.28
C VAL A 75 19.03 -0.36 -8.99
N VAL A 76 19.04 -1.50 -9.67
CA VAL A 76 18.13 -2.62 -9.42
C VAL A 76 18.98 -3.85 -9.20
N LEU A 77 18.92 -4.43 -8.01
CA LEU A 77 19.62 -5.66 -7.68
C LEU A 77 18.63 -6.82 -7.73
N GLU A 78 19.05 -7.92 -8.34
CA GLU A 78 18.29 -9.17 -8.37
C GLU A 78 18.85 -10.14 -7.33
N PHE A 79 18.00 -10.94 -6.71
CA PHE A 79 18.44 -11.93 -5.74
C PHE A 79 17.88 -13.33 -6.03
N THR A 80 18.68 -14.35 -5.73
CA THR A 80 18.33 -15.74 -6.01
C THR A 80 17.44 -16.32 -4.91
N ASN A 81 16.92 -17.53 -5.13
CA ASN A 81 16.26 -18.29 -4.07
C ASN A 81 17.20 -18.57 -2.89
N GLU A 82 18.50 -18.77 -3.13
CA GLU A 82 19.48 -18.97 -2.06
C GLU A 82 19.65 -17.72 -1.19
N HIS A 83 19.74 -16.54 -1.83
CA HIS A 83 19.73 -15.26 -1.11
C HIS A 83 18.45 -15.11 -0.28
N LEU A 84 17.28 -15.41 -0.87
CA LEU A 84 16.00 -15.34 -0.18
C LEU A 84 15.95 -16.24 1.06
N GLN A 85 16.36 -17.50 0.94
CA GLN A 85 16.42 -18.44 2.07
C GLN A 85 17.38 -17.94 3.17
N THR A 86 18.53 -17.38 2.77
CA THR A 86 19.48 -16.79 3.72
C THR A 86 18.87 -15.60 4.45
N LEU A 87 18.21 -14.68 3.73
CA LEU A 87 17.55 -13.51 4.32
C LEU A 87 16.43 -13.91 5.30
N LEU A 88 15.63 -14.93 4.97
CA LEU A 88 14.58 -15.43 5.85
C LEU A 88 15.15 -16.09 7.11
N ARG A 89 16.22 -16.88 6.98
CA ARG A 89 16.93 -17.48 8.12
C ARG A 89 17.52 -16.41 9.03
N VAL A 90 18.18 -15.40 8.45
CA VAL A 90 18.71 -14.25 9.19
C VAL A 90 17.59 -13.49 9.92
N ALA A 91 16.45 -13.26 9.26
CA ALA A 91 15.29 -12.61 9.87
C ALA A 91 14.79 -13.38 11.10
N ALA A 92 14.72 -14.72 10.99
CA ALA A 92 14.31 -15.59 12.08
C ALA A 92 15.30 -15.55 13.27
N ILE A 93 16.60 -15.63 13.00
CA ILE A 93 17.65 -15.60 14.03
C ILE A 93 17.67 -14.23 14.75
N SER A 94 17.61 -13.15 13.97
CA SER A 94 17.65 -11.79 14.51
C SER A 94 16.34 -11.31 15.11
N ASP A 95 15.28 -12.12 15.04
CA ASP A 95 13.93 -11.75 15.48
C ASP A 95 13.49 -10.42 14.83
N TYR A 96 13.56 -10.38 13.50
CA TYR A 96 13.28 -9.19 12.69
C TYR A 96 14.25 -8.02 12.96
N GLY A 97 15.55 -8.31 12.98
CA GLY A 97 16.59 -7.27 13.02
C GLY A 97 16.70 -6.52 14.35
N ILE A 98 16.39 -7.17 15.47
CA ILE A 98 16.61 -6.61 16.81
C ILE A 98 18.10 -6.21 16.95
N PRO A 99 18.42 -4.94 17.30
CA PRO A 99 19.78 -4.41 17.28
C PRO A 99 20.81 -5.28 18.01
N GLU A 100 20.42 -5.84 19.15
CA GLU A 100 21.26 -6.68 20.00
C GLU A 100 21.67 -7.98 19.31
N LYS A 101 20.93 -8.44 18.30
CA LYS A 101 21.18 -9.70 17.56
C LYS A 101 21.88 -9.47 16.22
N ILE A 102 22.14 -8.22 15.81
CA ILE A 102 22.75 -7.90 14.51
C ILE A 102 24.14 -8.53 14.36
N HIS A 103 24.94 -8.54 15.43
CA HIS A 103 26.29 -9.12 15.40
C HIS A 103 26.30 -10.62 15.05
N ILE A 104 25.22 -11.35 15.37
CA ILE A 104 25.07 -12.78 15.09
C ILE A 104 24.94 -13.03 13.58
N ILE A 105 24.36 -12.07 12.85
CA ILE A 105 23.95 -12.23 11.45
C ILE A 105 24.86 -11.48 10.46
N SER A 106 25.82 -10.69 10.96
CA SER A 106 26.66 -9.78 10.14
C SER A 106 27.36 -10.51 9.00
N ALA A 107 28.02 -11.64 9.30
CA ALA A 107 28.79 -12.38 8.30
C ALA A 107 27.91 -12.93 7.15
N GLU A 108 26.71 -13.42 7.46
CA GLU A 108 25.79 -13.94 6.44
C GLU A 108 25.22 -12.83 5.58
N LEU A 109 24.87 -11.69 6.19
CA LEU A 109 24.40 -10.51 5.46
C LEU A 109 25.49 -9.86 4.62
N GLU A 110 26.72 -9.79 5.11
CA GLU A 110 27.88 -9.30 4.36
C GLU A 110 28.15 -10.19 3.14
N LYS A 111 28.05 -11.52 3.31
CA LYS A 111 28.13 -12.48 2.20
C LYS A 111 27.07 -12.19 1.15
N VAL A 112 25.79 -12.11 1.52
CA VAL A 112 24.70 -11.81 0.58
C VAL A 112 24.90 -10.43 -0.06
N ALA A 113 25.29 -9.41 0.70
CA ALA A 113 25.54 -8.07 0.16
C ALA A 113 26.63 -8.08 -0.91
N LYS A 114 27.72 -8.84 -0.70
CA LYS A 114 28.80 -9.01 -1.66
C LYS A 114 28.36 -9.77 -2.91
N GLU A 115 27.54 -10.81 -2.75
CA GLU A 115 27.01 -11.61 -3.86
C GLU A 115 26.02 -10.83 -4.73
N LEU A 116 25.30 -9.86 -4.15
CA LEU A 116 24.44 -8.94 -4.89
C LEU A 116 25.21 -7.90 -5.73
N GLY A 117 26.52 -7.74 -5.51
CA GLY A 117 27.39 -6.86 -6.29
C GLY A 117 27.62 -5.49 -5.67
N GLU A 118 27.60 -4.44 -6.49
CA GLU A 118 27.96 -3.07 -6.10
C GLU A 118 26.88 -2.07 -6.54
N LEU A 119 26.77 -0.95 -5.81
CA LEU A 119 25.83 0.14 -6.14
C LEU A 119 26.36 1.10 -7.22
N GLY A 120 27.61 0.96 -7.64
CA GLY A 120 28.29 1.95 -8.50
C GLY A 120 28.41 3.31 -7.80
N ASP A 121 28.16 4.39 -8.53
CA ASP A 121 28.22 5.76 -8.01
C ASP A 121 27.12 6.01 -6.96
N VAL A 122 27.51 5.96 -5.68
CA VAL A 122 26.61 6.28 -4.56
C VAL A 122 26.44 7.80 -4.44
N PRO A 123 25.21 8.34 -4.56
CA PRO A 123 24.96 9.77 -4.42
C PRO A 123 25.22 10.24 -2.98
N LEU A 124 25.60 11.51 -2.82
CA LEU A 124 25.83 12.12 -1.51
C LEU A 124 24.57 12.13 -0.63
N GLU A 125 23.40 12.23 -1.24
CA GLU A 125 22.11 12.18 -0.55
C GLU A 125 21.70 10.75 -0.16
N GLY A 126 22.37 9.75 -0.72
CA GLY A 126 22.08 8.32 -0.53
C GLY A 126 20.85 7.83 -1.32
N PHE A 127 20.39 6.64 -0.96
CA PHE A 127 19.29 5.96 -1.63
C PHE A 127 18.06 5.79 -0.74
N PHE A 128 16.89 5.93 -1.34
CA PHE A 128 15.64 5.36 -0.87
C PHE A 128 15.53 3.91 -1.39
N VAL A 129 15.33 2.96 -0.49
CA VAL A 129 15.27 1.53 -0.84
C VAL A 129 13.85 1.00 -0.71
N ARG A 130 13.47 0.18 -1.69
CA ARG A 130 12.26 -0.64 -1.64
C ARG A 130 12.53 -2.01 -2.25
N VAL A 131 11.66 -2.96 -1.95
CA VAL A 131 11.55 -4.20 -2.74
C VAL A 131 10.31 -4.13 -3.61
N SER A 132 10.07 -5.17 -4.41
CA SER A 132 8.96 -5.22 -5.36
C SER A 132 7.60 -4.86 -4.75
N ASN A 133 7.29 -5.41 -3.58
CA ASN A 133 5.92 -5.40 -3.07
C ASN A 133 5.62 -4.20 -2.15
N PHE A 134 6.63 -3.49 -1.64
CA PHE A 134 6.44 -2.38 -0.70
C PHE A 134 7.73 -1.56 -0.50
N SER A 135 7.52 -0.31 -0.08
CA SER A 135 8.54 0.55 0.52
C SER A 135 8.71 0.30 2.03
N LEU A 136 9.92 0.49 2.54
CA LEU A 136 10.30 0.30 3.95
C LEU A 136 9.86 1.48 4.86
N LYS A 137 8.60 1.93 4.71
CA LYS A 137 8.09 3.14 5.41
C LYS A 137 7.87 2.91 6.91
N ASP A 138 7.85 1.67 7.38
CA ASP A 138 7.73 1.29 8.79
C ASP A 138 9.08 1.05 9.47
N ALA A 139 10.19 1.11 8.74
CA ALA A 139 11.53 1.19 9.32
C ALA A 139 11.82 2.59 9.90
N ASP A 140 12.80 2.68 10.81
CA ASP A 140 13.34 3.94 11.35
C ASP A 140 12.29 4.91 11.92
N ASP A 141 11.26 4.41 12.60
CA ASP A 141 10.14 5.22 13.13
C ASP A 141 9.45 6.07 12.05
N GLY A 142 9.43 5.56 10.82
CA GLY A 142 8.85 6.18 9.64
C GLY A 142 9.69 7.28 9.00
N ASN A 143 10.93 7.48 9.46
CA ASN A 143 11.79 8.57 8.98
C ASN A 143 12.51 8.25 7.66
N GLN A 144 12.42 7.01 7.14
CA GLN A 144 12.95 6.59 5.84
C GLN A 144 14.38 7.09 5.58
N LYS A 145 15.30 6.91 6.53
CA LYS A 145 16.68 7.41 6.40
C LYS A 145 17.35 6.91 5.11
N PRO A 146 18.18 7.76 4.46
CA PRO A 146 18.92 7.36 3.28
C PRO A 146 19.90 6.24 3.59
N LEU A 147 20.15 5.39 2.59
CA LEU A 147 21.05 4.26 2.66
C LEU A 147 22.17 4.39 1.64
N PHE A 148 23.37 3.97 2.03
CA PHE A 148 24.60 4.15 1.25
C PHE A 148 25.28 2.84 0.85
N ALA A 149 24.79 1.71 1.36
CA ALA A 149 25.38 0.39 1.13
C ALA A 149 24.30 -0.70 1.04
N ILE A 150 24.60 -1.78 0.31
CA ILE A 150 23.73 -2.95 0.17
C ILE A 150 23.49 -3.59 1.54
N TYR A 151 24.53 -3.77 2.35
CA TYR A 151 24.42 -4.32 3.70
C TYR A 151 23.37 -3.56 4.54
N SER A 152 23.46 -2.23 4.57
CA SER A 152 22.51 -1.38 5.32
C SER A 152 21.09 -1.48 4.75
N ALA A 153 20.95 -1.69 3.44
CA ALA A 153 19.67 -1.94 2.81
C ALA A 153 19.06 -3.28 3.24
N LEU A 154 19.84 -4.37 3.24
CA LEU A 154 19.40 -5.68 3.69
C LEU A 154 19.00 -5.64 5.17
N LEU A 155 19.82 -5.01 6.02
CA LEU A 155 19.51 -4.85 7.44
C LEU A 155 18.18 -4.12 7.65
N LYS A 156 17.93 -3.04 6.90
CA LYS A 156 16.66 -2.29 6.96
C LYS A 156 15.48 -3.07 6.40
N ILE A 157 15.68 -3.92 5.40
CA ILE A 157 14.64 -4.83 4.91
C ILE A 157 14.26 -5.78 6.05
N LEU A 158 15.24 -6.42 6.69
CA LEU A 158 14.99 -7.41 7.74
C LEU A 158 14.48 -6.83 9.06
N SER A 159 14.67 -5.54 9.30
CA SER A 159 14.12 -4.86 10.48
C SER A 159 12.62 -4.55 10.39
N THR A 160 11.97 -4.82 9.26
CA THR A 160 10.53 -4.59 9.08
C THR A 160 9.77 -5.89 8.92
N LYS A 161 8.75 -6.09 9.77
CA LYS A 161 7.85 -7.25 9.66
C LYS A 161 7.17 -7.31 8.29
N ARG A 162 6.79 -6.16 7.74
CA ARG A 162 6.17 -6.06 6.42
C ARG A 162 7.08 -6.63 5.34
N ALA A 163 8.38 -6.35 5.40
CA ALA A 163 9.28 -6.90 4.42
C ALA A 163 9.54 -8.37 4.57
N VAL A 164 9.74 -8.84 5.80
CA VAL A 164 9.94 -10.25 6.04
C VAL A 164 8.73 -11.07 5.61
N TYR A 165 7.50 -10.58 5.84
CA TYR A 165 6.30 -11.24 5.31
C TYR A 165 6.28 -11.30 3.78
N SER A 166 6.69 -10.24 3.11
CA SER A 166 6.77 -10.31 1.65
C SER A 166 7.89 -11.21 1.15
N LEU A 167 9.01 -11.35 1.86
CA LEU A 167 10.04 -12.33 1.52
C LEU A 167 9.48 -13.75 1.69
N LEU A 168 8.68 -13.99 2.73
CA LEU A 168 7.98 -15.26 2.91
C LEU A 168 7.01 -15.52 1.75
N ASP A 169 6.28 -14.51 1.27
CA ASP A 169 5.40 -14.66 0.10
C ASP A 169 6.18 -15.11 -1.14
N LEU A 170 7.36 -14.52 -1.39
CA LEU A 170 8.22 -14.88 -2.53
C LEU A 170 8.71 -16.34 -2.48
N GLN A 171 8.85 -16.95 -1.30
CA GLN A 171 9.26 -18.34 -1.18
C GLN A 171 8.26 -19.31 -1.82
N TYR A 172 6.99 -18.91 -1.93
CA TYR A 172 5.94 -19.75 -2.49
C TYR A 172 5.71 -19.52 -3.98
N GLU A 173 6.42 -18.56 -4.59
CA GLU A 173 6.30 -18.17 -5.99
C GLU A 173 7.31 -18.92 -6.87
N THR A 174 6.91 -19.17 -8.11
CA THR A 174 7.74 -19.89 -9.09
C THR A 174 8.50 -18.97 -10.04
N ASP A 175 8.08 -17.70 -10.19
CA ASP A 175 8.80 -16.72 -11.00
C ASP A 175 9.70 -15.83 -10.13
N LEU A 176 10.87 -15.50 -10.65
CA LEU A 176 11.84 -14.66 -9.94
C LEU A 176 11.68 -13.17 -10.26
N VAL A 177 10.62 -12.80 -11.00
CA VAL A 177 10.39 -11.41 -11.46
C VAL A 177 10.42 -10.44 -10.29
N ASP A 178 9.81 -10.83 -9.17
CA ASP A 178 9.67 -9.98 -7.99
C ASP A 178 10.89 -10.02 -7.05
N HIS A 179 11.93 -10.79 -7.36
CA HIS A 179 13.14 -10.92 -6.55
C HIS A 179 14.10 -9.75 -6.79
N LYS A 180 13.62 -8.54 -6.52
CA LYS A 180 14.33 -7.30 -6.81
C LYS A 180 14.38 -6.36 -5.61
N ILE A 181 15.53 -5.70 -5.46
CA ILE A 181 15.75 -4.57 -4.55
C ILE A 181 16.02 -3.35 -5.42
N PHE A 182 15.24 -2.30 -5.21
CA PHE A 182 15.31 -1.07 -5.98
C PHE A 182 15.92 0.05 -5.14
N PHE A 183 16.93 0.72 -5.69
CA PHE A 183 17.58 1.88 -5.10
C PHE A 183 17.23 3.12 -5.90
N PHE A 184 16.42 4.00 -5.31
CA PHE A 184 16.06 5.29 -5.87
C PHE A 184 16.92 6.38 -5.26
N LEU A 185 17.26 7.43 -6.01
CA LEU A 185 17.93 8.59 -5.43
C LEU A 185 17.07 9.17 -4.29
N TYR A 186 17.66 9.30 -3.11
CA TYR A 186 16.99 9.92 -1.97
C TYR A 186 16.80 11.41 -2.21
N TYR A 187 15.74 12.00 -1.66
CA TYR A 187 15.48 13.43 -1.80
C TYR A 187 14.96 14.01 -0.51
N THR A 188 15.81 14.79 0.14
CA THR A 188 15.47 15.53 1.36
C THR A 188 14.44 16.62 1.10
N ALA A 189 14.46 17.21 -0.09
CA ALA A 189 13.58 18.31 -0.48
C ALA A 189 12.22 17.86 -1.06
N LEU A 190 11.90 16.56 -1.05
CA LEU A 190 10.59 16.11 -1.57
C LEU A 190 9.50 16.57 -0.61
N ASP A 191 8.71 17.54 -1.03
CA ASP A 191 7.60 17.98 -0.21
C ASP A 191 6.47 16.96 -0.29
N LYS A 192 6.31 16.20 0.79
CA LYS A 192 5.24 15.19 0.91
C LYS A 192 3.84 15.80 0.86
N LEU A 193 3.68 17.13 0.87
CA LEU A 193 2.42 17.81 0.57
C LEU A 193 2.01 17.73 -0.90
N GLY A 194 2.96 17.49 -1.80
CA GLY A 194 2.71 17.24 -3.21
C GLY A 194 2.24 15.82 -3.51
N GLU A 195 2.08 14.94 -2.53
CA GLU A 195 1.59 13.57 -2.74
C GLU A 195 0.06 13.50 -2.76
N TRP A 196 -0.49 12.86 -3.78
CA TRP A 196 -1.91 12.65 -4.03
C TRP A 196 -2.19 11.18 -4.30
N ARG A 197 -3.37 10.73 -3.88
CA ARG A 197 -3.86 9.38 -4.17
C ARG A 197 -5.02 9.44 -5.15
N CYS A 198 -4.87 8.76 -6.27
CA CYS A 198 -5.84 8.65 -7.33
C CYS A 198 -6.54 7.28 -7.25
N PHE A 199 -7.86 7.28 -7.33
CA PHE A 199 -8.69 6.09 -7.32
C PHE A 199 -9.14 5.82 -8.75
N ILE A 200 -8.59 4.76 -9.35
CA ILE A 200 -8.98 4.28 -10.67
C ILE A 200 -9.93 3.10 -10.51
N PHE A 201 -11.15 3.20 -11.02
CA PHE A 201 -12.12 2.13 -11.02
C PHE A 201 -12.64 1.87 -12.43
N ARG A 202 -12.59 0.60 -12.87
CA ARG A 202 -13.01 0.17 -14.22
C ARG A 202 -12.48 1.07 -15.34
N GLY A 203 -11.21 1.47 -15.22
CA GLY A 203 -10.48 2.28 -16.19
C GLY A 203 -10.59 3.79 -16.00
N ASP A 204 -11.46 4.30 -15.12
CA ASP A 204 -11.71 5.73 -14.95
C ASP A 204 -11.16 6.26 -13.62
N LEU A 205 -10.64 7.49 -13.62
CA LEU A 205 -10.32 8.22 -12.40
C LEU A 205 -11.60 8.70 -11.71
N VAL A 206 -12.08 7.96 -10.72
CA VAL A 206 -13.35 8.26 -10.01
C VAL A 206 -13.15 9.19 -8.81
N ALA A 207 -11.98 9.13 -8.16
CA ALA A 207 -11.70 9.96 -7.01
C ALA A 207 -10.22 10.33 -6.86
N MET A 208 -9.95 11.39 -6.10
CA MET A 208 -8.59 11.82 -5.74
C MET A 208 -8.55 12.39 -4.31
N SER A 209 -7.54 12.00 -3.52
CA SER A 209 -7.35 12.48 -2.14
C SER A 209 -5.98 13.11 -1.95
N GLN A 210 -5.91 14.18 -1.17
CA GLN A 210 -4.66 14.65 -0.56
C GLN A 210 -4.09 13.55 0.36
N THR A 211 -2.79 13.24 0.25
CA THR A 211 -2.15 12.18 1.05
C THR A 211 -1.83 12.63 2.46
N ARG A 212 -1.30 13.84 2.63
CA ARG A 212 -1.04 14.43 3.96
C ARG A 212 -2.29 15.10 4.54
N PHE A 213 -3.30 14.29 4.84
CA PHE A 213 -4.60 14.79 5.31
C PHE A 213 -4.59 15.38 6.73
N TYR A 214 -3.52 15.19 7.51
CA TYR A 214 -3.38 15.83 8.83
C TYR A 214 -2.96 17.31 8.75
N GLN A 215 -2.70 17.83 7.55
CA GLN A 215 -2.21 19.19 7.36
C GLN A 215 -3.06 19.95 6.34
N ASN A 216 -3.39 21.20 6.64
CA ASN A 216 -4.29 22.03 5.84
C ASN A 216 -3.56 22.91 4.80
N HIS A 217 -2.45 22.42 4.24
CA HIS A 217 -1.62 23.25 3.35
C HIS A 217 -2.27 23.57 1.99
N HIS A 218 -3.34 22.84 1.62
CA HIS A 218 -4.06 23.03 0.35
C HIS A 218 -5.27 23.96 0.46
N ALA A 219 -5.42 24.67 1.58
CA ALA A 219 -6.48 25.66 1.76
C ALA A 219 -6.37 26.84 0.79
N ILE A 220 -5.15 27.22 0.44
CA ILE A 220 -4.85 28.38 -0.42
C ILE A 220 -4.66 28.01 -1.89
N VAL A 221 -4.68 26.72 -2.23
CA VAL A 221 -4.48 26.27 -3.61
C VAL A 221 -5.71 26.59 -4.45
N LYS A 222 -5.48 27.23 -5.60
CA LYS A 222 -6.52 27.63 -6.55
C LYS A 222 -7.22 26.40 -7.13
N HIS A 223 -8.54 26.48 -7.34
CA HIS A 223 -9.31 25.38 -7.92
C HIS A 223 -8.82 25.01 -9.32
N ASP A 224 -8.33 25.96 -10.12
CA ASP A 224 -7.83 25.68 -11.47
C ASP A 224 -6.58 24.79 -11.44
N ALA A 225 -5.65 25.02 -10.49
CA ALA A 225 -4.50 24.15 -10.30
C ALA A 225 -4.93 22.73 -9.88
N ILE A 226 -5.95 22.62 -9.04
CA ILE A 226 -6.51 21.32 -8.63
C ILE A 226 -7.19 20.59 -9.81
N ARG A 227 -7.93 21.32 -10.66
CA ARG A 227 -8.55 20.75 -11.87
C ARG A 227 -7.49 20.29 -12.86
N GLU A 228 -6.43 21.07 -13.02
CA GLU A 228 -5.29 20.74 -13.86
C GLU A 228 -4.56 19.48 -13.37
N LEU A 229 -4.37 19.32 -12.05
CA LEU A 229 -3.85 18.09 -11.46
C LEU A 229 -4.70 16.87 -11.85
N VAL A 230 -6.03 16.97 -11.71
CA VAL A 230 -6.94 15.87 -12.07
C VAL A 230 -6.84 15.54 -13.56
N ARG A 231 -6.76 16.55 -14.43
CA ARG A 231 -6.56 16.36 -15.88
C ARG A 231 -5.25 15.62 -16.17
N GLN A 232 -4.14 16.08 -15.61
CA GLN A 232 -2.83 15.44 -15.82
C GLN A 232 -2.80 14.01 -15.27
N ALA A 233 -3.48 13.73 -14.14
CA ALA A 233 -3.57 12.38 -13.60
C ALA A 233 -4.41 11.45 -14.49
N ARG A 234 -5.49 11.95 -15.12
CA ARG A 234 -6.26 11.20 -16.13
C ARG A 234 -5.39 10.88 -17.34
N GLU A 235 -4.69 11.88 -17.88
CA GLU A 235 -3.80 11.70 -19.04
C GLU A 235 -2.67 10.71 -18.75
N LEU A 236 -2.03 10.83 -17.59
CA LEU A 236 -1.04 9.87 -17.12
C LEU A 236 -1.62 8.45 -17.11
N TRP A 237 -2.82 8.26 -16.54
CA TRP A 237 -3.45 6.94 -16.49
C TRP A 237 -3.80 6.42 -17.89
N GLU A 238 -4.39 7.25 -18.75
CA GLU A 238 -4.73 6.89 -20.13
C GLU A 238 -3.52 6.42 -20.93
N GLU A 239 -2.35 7.01 -20.70
CA GLU A 239 -1.12 6.61 -21.37
C GLU A 239 -0.53 5.29 -20.83
N ILE A 240 -0.67 5.00 -19.53
CA ILE A 240 -0.08 3.79 -18.93
C ILE A 240 -1.04 2.60 -18.89
N LYS A 241 -2.36 2.82 -18.86
CA LYS A 241 -3.37 1.76 -18.73
C LYS A 241 -3.24 0.61 -19.73
N PRO A 242 -2.84 0.81 -21.01
CA PRO A 242 -2.72 -0.31 -21.96
C PRO A 242 -1.60 -1.29 -21.60
N SER A 243 -0.73 -0.95 -20.64
CA SER A 243 0.35 -1.82 -20.16
C SER A 243 -0.11 -2.82 -19.10
N PHE A 244 -1.39 -2.82 -18.72
CA PHE A 244 -1.89 -3.57 -17.57
C PHE A 244 -3.14 -4.38 -17.91
N GLU A 245 -3.26 -5.53 -17.24
CA GLU A 245 -4.44 -6.42 -17.32
C GLU A 245 -5.54 -6.05 -16.32
N PHE A 246 -5.28 -5.10 -15.42
CA PHE A 246 -6.24 -4.62 -14.44
C PHE A 246 -6.81 -3.26 -14.83
N GLU A 247 -8.09 -3.07 -14.55
CA GLU A 247 -8.78 -1.80 -14.80
C GLU A 247 -8.98 -0.96 -13.53
N SER A 248 -8.81 -1.56 -12.34
CA SER A 248 -9.00 -0.87 -11.06
C SER A 248 -7.72 -0.90 -10.24
N THR A 249 -7.26 0.28 -9.82
CA THR A 249 -5.98 0.48 -9.16
C THR A 249 -5.99 1.78 -8.35
N ILE A 250 -5.04 1.91 -7.44
CA ILE A 250 -4.77 3.14 -6.70
C ILE A 250 -3.40 3.67 -7.13
N LEU A 251 -3.35 4.89 -7.68
CA LEU A 251 -2.09 5.53 -8.03
C LEU A 251 -1.71 6.52 -6.92
N ASP A 252 -0.49 6.44 -6.41
CA ASP A 252 0.10 7.55 -5.67
C ASP A 252 0.88 8.40 -6.66
N VAL A 253 0.57 9.69 -6.76
CA VAL A 253 1.19 10.64 -7.69
C VAL A 253 1.75 11.85 -6.94
N TYR A 254 2.83 12.43 -7.47
CA TYR A 254 3.41 13.67 -7.00
C TYR A 254 3.04 14.82 -7.93
N ALA A 255 2.59 15.93 -7.37
CA ALA A 255 2.38 17.19 -8.06
C ALA A 255 2.41 18.34 -7.05
N ASP A 256 3.32 19.30 -7.24
CA ASP A 256 3.35 20.50 -6.42
C ASP A 256 2.40 21.57 -6.99
N VAL A 257 1.12 21.46 -6.65
CA VAL A 257 0.05 22.35 -7.12
C VAL A 257 0.13 23.79 -6.60
N ARG A 258 1.14 24.11 -5.78
CA ARG A 258 1.41 25.48 -5.30
C ARG A 258 2.27 26.25 -6.28
N GLU A 259 3.04 25.54 -7.09
CA GLU A 259 3.80 26.11 -8.19
C GLU A 259 2.84 26.48 -9.33
N GLU A 260 3.16 27.55 -10.05
CA GLU A 260 2.37 27.99 -11.20
C GLU A 260 2.38 26.95 -12.33
N VAL A 261 3.53 26.29 -12.51
CA VAL A 261 3.74 25.23 -13.50
C VAL A 261 4.19 23.97 -12.78
N PHE A 262 3.39 22.92 -12.85
CA PHE A 262 3.70 21.62 -12.25
C PHE A 262 3.33 20.47 -13.18
N HIS A 263 3.89 19.30 -12.88
CA HIS A 263 3.59 18.05 -13.58
C HIS A 263 3.23 16.93 -12.60
N ALA A 264 2.13 16.23 -12.86
CA ALA A 264 1.79 14.99 -12.18
C ALA A 264 2.77 13.88 -12.57
N LYS A 265 3.32 13.20 -11.56
CA LYS A 265 4.30 12.12 -11.74
C LYS A 265 3.93 10.92 -10.89
N LEU A 266 4.00 9.73 -11.47
CA LEU A 266 3.68 8.47 -10.78
C LEU A 266 4.75 8.15 -9.71
N ILE A 267 4.32 7.88 -8.48
CA ILE A 267 5.18 7.40 -7.39
C ILE A 267 5.05 5.89 -7.27
N GLU A 268 3.82 5.40 -7.19
CA GLU A 268 3.52 4.01 -6.83
C GLU A 268 2.14 3.61 -7.36
N MET A 269 1.96 2.33 -7.65
CA MET A 269 0.67 1.71 -7.96
C MET A 269 0.34 0.70 -6.87
N ASN A 270 -0.87 0.79 -6.35
CA ASN A 270 -1.37 -0.04 -5.27
C ASN A 270 -2.65 -0.77 -5.74
N PRO A 271 -2.93 -1.97 -5.20
CA PRO A 271 -4.14 -2.70 -5.53
C PRO A 271 -5.41 -1.98 -5.05
N TRP A 272 -6.52 -2.18 -5.76
CA TRP A 272 -7.83 -1.64 -5.39
C TRP A 272 -8.43 -2.30 -4.13
N GLY A 273 -9.06 -1.50 -3.27
CA GLY A 273 -9.92 -1.91 -2.16
C GLY A 273 -9.22 -2.12 -0.81
N ALA A 274 -10.00 -1.98 0.26
CA ALA A 274 -9.56 -2.14 1.65
C ALA A 274 -8.96 -3.52 1.94
N HIS A 275 -9.53 -4.57 1.31
CA HIS A 275 -9.09 -5.96 1.45
C HIS A 275 -7.69 -6.20 0.90
N SER A 276 -7.25 -5.37 -0.04
CA SER A 276 -5.90 -5.42 -0.59
C SER A 276 -4.88 -4.70 0.31
N GLY A 277 -5.32 -4.01 1.35
CA GLY A 277 -4.46 -3.30 2.29
C GLY A 277 -4.09 -1.88 1.87
N THR A 278 -4.81 -1.31 0.91
CA THR A 278 -4.62 0.07 0.45
C THR A 278 -5.51 1.02 1.25
N GLY A 279 -4.91 2.04 1.89
CA GLY A 279 -5.66 3.02 2.67
C GLY A 279 -6.47 3.99 1.80
N SER A 280 -7.63 4.43 2.29
CA SER A 280 -8.56 5.32 1.56
C SER A 280 -8.35 6.83 1.82
N LEU A 281 -7.49 7.20 2.78
CA LEU A 281 -7.20 8.60 3.13
C LEU A 281 -8.46 9.39 3.49
N LEU A 282 -8.82 10.44 2.72
CA LEU A 282 -10.03 11.26 2.94
C LEU A 282 -11.33 10.62 2.43
N PHE A 283 -11.25 9.41 1.88
CA PHE A 283 -12.40 8.59 1.53
C PHE A 283 -12.57 7.45 2.52
N HIS A 284 -13.75 6.85 2.50
CA HIS A 284 -14.12 5.70 3.29
C HIS A 284 -14.61 4.61 2.33
N TRP A 285 -13.93 3.46 2.28
CA TRP A 285 -14.25 2.37 1.34
C TRP A 285 -15.72 1.91 1.37
N ILE A 286 -16.37 2.01 2.53
CA ILE A 286 -17.78 1.64 2.73
C ILE A 286 -18.72 2.84 2.56
N ASP A 287 -18.38 4.00 3.13
CA ASP A 287 -19.34 5.12 3.22
C ASP A 287 -19.32 5.97 1.95
N ASP A 288 -18.30 5.79 1.11
CA ASP A 288 -18.13 6.44 -0.19
C ASP A 288 -18.11 5.41 -1.33
N GLU A 289 -18.69 4.22 -1.13
CA GLU A 289 -18.75 3.17 -2.17
C GLU A 289 -19.41 3.69 -3.46
N ASP A 290 -20.46 4.48 -3.35
CA ASP A 290 -21.15 5.11 -4.50
C ASP A 290 -20.25 6.07 -5.30
N ILE A 291 -19.24 6.65 -4.66
CA ILE A 291 -18.23 7.51 -5.28
C ILE A 291 -17.07 6.69 -5.84
N LEU A 292 -16.61 5.68 -5.10
CA LEU A 292 -15.44 4.88 -5.45
C LEU A 292 -15.75 3.77 -6.46
N GLU A 293 -16.96 3.22 -6.43
CA GLU A 293 -17.44 2.13 -7.28
C GLU A 293 -18.79 2.50 -7.93
N PRO A 294 -18.85 3.60 -8.71
CA PRO A 294 -20.10 4.04 -9.32
C PRO A 294 -20.67 2.97 -10.25
N GLU A 295 -21.99 2.77 -10.21
CA GLU A 295 -22.69 1.76 -11.03
C GLU A 295 -22.45 1.94 -12.53
N ALA A 296 -22.38 3.20 -12.97
CA ALA A 296 -22.14 3.59 -14.35
C ALA A 296 -20.94 4.55 -14.46
N ARG A 297 -20.24 4.49 -15.61
CA ARG A 297 -19.17 5.45 -15.92
C ARG A 297 -19.78 6.85 -16.04
N THR A 298 -19.47 7.72 -15.08
CA THR A 298 -20.02 9.09 -15.03
C THR A 298 -19.11 10.12 -15.69
N GLY A 299 -17.83 9.79 -15.93
CA GLY A 299 -16.79 10.75 -16.29
C GLY A 299 -16.48 11.78 -15.18
N LYS A 300 -17.11 11.64 -14.00
CA LYS A 300 -16.92 12.54 -12.87
C LYS A 300 -15.77 12.06 -12.00
N THR A 301 -14.98 13.01 -11.51
CA THR A 301 -13.95 12.76 -10.48
C THR A 301 -14.29 13.56 -9.23
N VAL A 302 -14.40 12.88 -8.10
CA VAL A 302 -14.53 13.53 -6.79
C VAL A 302 -13.16 13.72 -6.17
N LEU A 303 -12.75 14.96 -5.94
CA LEU A 303 -11.50 15.28 -5.27
C LEU A 303 -11.78 15.75 -3.84
N ARG A 304 -11.05 15.19 -2.86
CA ARG A 304 -11.13 15.59 -1.45
C ARG A 304 -9.84 16.22 -0.94
N LEU A 305 -10.01 17.37 -0.30
CA LEU A 305 -8.98 18.15 0.39
C LEU A 305 -9.35 18.29 1.86
N VAL A 306 -8.34 18.52 2.69
CA VAL A 306 -8.57 18.92 4.08
C VAL A 306 -9.19 20.31 4.10
N GLU A 307 -10.25 20.48 4.88
CA GLU A 307 -10.89 21.76 5.11
C GLU A 307 -10.04 22.62 6.06
N ALA A 308 -9.96 23.90 5.73
CA ALA A 308 -9.37 24.86 6.64
C ALA A 308 -10.26 25.07 7.86
N ARG A 309 -9.73 24.76 9.05
CA ARG A 309 -10.32 25.28 10.28
C ARG A 309 -10.36 26.81 10.16
N SER A 310 -11.55 27.39 10.35
CA SER A 310 -11.86 28.77 9.96
C SER A 310 -10.85 29.81 10.46
N LYS A 311 -10.86 31.00 9.84
CA LYS A 311 -10.02 32.17 10.14
C LYS A 311 -10.03 32.67 11.61
N VAL A 312 -10.80 32.04 12.50
CA VAL A 312 -11.07 32.52 13.86
C VAL A 312 -10.08 31.98 14.91
N MET A 313 -9.22 31.01 14.60
CA MET A 313 -8.34 30.41 15.62
C MET A 313 -6.87 30.32 15.21
N GLY A 314 -6.13 31.43 15.37
CA GLY A 314 -4.67 31.47 15.52
C GLY A 314 -3.83 30.73 14.46
N PRO A 315 -2.50 30.68 14.61
CA PRO A 315 -1.69 29.75 13.82
C PRO A 315 -2.16 28.32 14.11
N VAL A 316 -2.48 27.56 13.05
CA VAL A 316 -2.88 26.17 13.15
C VAL A 316 -1.80 25.40 13.92
N LYS A 317 -2.08 25.02 15.17
CA LYS A 317 -1.21 24.10 15.90
C LYS A 317 -1.31 22.75 15.18
N TYR A 318 -0.28 22.43 14.41
CA TYR A 318 -0.07 21.10 13.87
C TYR A 318 -0.26 20.07 14.98
N LEU A 319 -1.00 18.99 14.71
CA LEU A 319 -1.03 17.86 15.64
C LEU A 319 0.43 17.39 15.84
N PRO A 320 0.94 17.31 17.08
CA PRO A 320 2.25 16.74 17.33
C PRO A 320 2.38 15.35 16.71
N LYS A 321 3.59 14.95 16.28
CA LYS A 321 3.84 13.60 15.71
C LYS A 321 3.32 12.49 16.63
N SER A 322 3.40 12.67 17.95
CA SER A 322 2.83 11.76 18.94
C SER A 322 1.32 11.60 18.83
N GLN A 323 0.56 12.68 18.64
CA GLN A 323 -0.89 12.62 18.44
C GLN A 323 -1.24 12.04 17.07
N ILE A 324 -0.51 12.39 16.01
CA ILE A 324 -0.69 11.75 14.70
C ILE A 324 -0.42 10.24 14.80
N ASN A 325 0.63 9.85 15.53
CA ASN A 325 0.94 8.45 15.77
C ASN A 325 -0.13 7.77 16.64
N GLU A 326 -0.67 8.42 17.66
CA GLU A 326 -1.78 7.87 18.45
C GLU A 326 -3.05 7.69 17.60
N ILE A 327 -3.33 8.67 16.73
CA ILE A 327 -4.45 8.62 15.77
C ILE A 327 -4.20 7.56 14.69
N GLY A 328 -2.95 7.31 14.30
CA GLY A 328 -2.58 6.35 13.24
C GLY A 328 -2.16 4.96 13.71
N HIS A 329 -1.86 4.77 14.99
CA HIS A 329 -1.32 3.52 15.57
C HIS A 329 -1.87 3.15 16.97
N GLY A 330 -2.81 3.90 17.55
CA GLY A 330 -3.39 3.62 18.88
C GLY A 330 -4.29 2.37 18.91
N SER A 331 -5.32 2.37 19.75
CA SER A 331 -6.34 1.30 19.87
C SER A 331 -7.17 1.05 18.60
N ILE A 332 -6.73 1.53 17.45
CA ILE A 332 -7.37 1.50 16.13
C ILE A 332 -7.96 0.13 15.85
N ILE A 333 -7.17 -0.95 15.95
CA ILE A 333 -7.71 -2.28 15.71
C ILE A 333 -8.90 -2.59 16.63
N LYS A 334 -8.83 -2.27 17.93
CA LYS A 334 -9.94 -2.53 18.87
C LYS A 334 -11.16 -1.64 18.60
N ASP A 335 -10.92 -0.36 18.33
CA ASP A 335 -11.98 0.62 18.07
C ASP A 335 -12.67 0.34 16.72
N GLU A 336 -11.89 -0.01 15.69
CA GLU A 336 -12.38 -0.33 14.36
C GLU A 336 -13.19 -1.62 14.37
N LEU A 337 -12.71 -2.67 15.04
CA LEU A 337 -13.50 -3.90 15.23
C LEU A 337 -14.80 -3.57 15.99
N LYS A 338 -14.76 -2.78 17.06
CA LYS A 338 -15.98 -2.35 17.76
C LYS A 338 -16.99 -1.66 16.82
N VAL A 339 -16.52 -0.80 15.91
CA VAL A 339 -17.39 -0.13 14.92
C VAL A 339 -17.90 -1.14 13.89
N LEU A 340 -17.05 -2.00 13.33
CA LEU A 340 -17.47 -3.02 12.36
C LEU A 340 -18.51 -3.98 12.96
N ARG A 341 -18.35 -4.42 14.22
CA ARG A 341 -19.38 -5.14 15.00
C ARG A 341 -20.67 -4.35 15.08
N SER A 342 -20.60 -3.08 15.46
CA SER A 342 -21.79 -2.23 15.61
C SER A 342 -22.54 -2.04 14.29
N ARG A 343 -21.83 -2.11 13.16
CA ARG A 343 -22.40 -2.02 11.81
C ARG A 343 -22.82 -3.39 11.24
N GLY A 344 -22.62 -4.49 11.98
CA GLY A 344 -22.92 -5.84 11.51
C GLY A 344 -21.99 -6.36 10.40
N VAL A 345 -20.82 -5.72 10.22
CA VAL A 345 -19.87 -6.00 9.14
C VAL A 345 -18.73 -6.93 9.61
N GLU A 346 -18.47 -7.01 10.92
CA GLU A 346 -17.42 -7.90 11.43
C GLU A 346 -17.94 -9.34 11.61
N ARG A 347 -17.45 -10.25 10.77
CA ARG A 347 -17.51 -11.69 11.02
C ARG A 347 -16.28 -12.07 11.83
N VAL A 348 -16.33 -11.90 13.15
CA VAL A 348 -15.23 -12.32 14.04
C VAL A 348 -15.20 -13.82 14.10
N LEU A 349 -14.06 -14.40 13.73
CA LEU A 349 -13.80 -15.79 14.02
C LEU A 349 -13.42 -15.95 15.50
N ASP A 350 -14.01 -16.95 16.16
CA ASP A 350 -13.41 -17.53 17.36
C ASP A 350 -11.94 -17.89 17.06
N PRO A 351 -10.97 -17.53 17.93
CA PRO A 351 -9.57 -17.93 17.78
C PRO A 351 -9.37 -19.42 17.46
N LYS A 352 -10.18 -20.31 18.04
CA LYS A 352 -10.09 -21.76 17.74
C LYS A 352 -10.50 -22.09 16.32
N GLU A 353 -11.56 -21.44 15.84
CA GLU A 353 -12.06 -21.63 14.48
C GLU A 353 -11.11 -21.03 13.44
N THR A 354 -10.49 -19.88 13.76
CA THR A 354 -9.39 -19.31 12.95
C THR A 354 -8.24 -20.30 12.82
N GLN A 355 -7.79 -20.88 13.93
CA GLN A 355 -6.69 -21.83 13.95
C GLN A 355 -7.00 -23.07 13.11
N ARG A 356 -8.22 -23.61 13.24
CA ARG A 356 -8.70 -24.74 12.43
C ARG A 356 -8.65 -24.43 10.94
N LEU A 357 -9.17 -23.28 10.53
CA LEU A 357 -9.22 -22.88 9.12
C LEU A 357 -7.85 -22.56 8.54
N MET A 358 -6.96 -21.97 9.33
CA MET A 358 -5.58 -21.71 8.93
C MET A 358 -4.75 -22.98 8.75
N SER A 359 -5.22 -24.11 9.28
CA SER A 359 -4.59 -25.42 9.08
C SER A 359 -5.02 -26.12 7.78
N LEU A 360 -6.00 -25.57 7.04
CA LEU A 360 -6.47 -26.14 5.78
C LEU A 360 -5.45 -25.92 4.64
N PRO A 361 -5.24 -26.91 3.75
CA PRO A 361 -4.33 -26.76 2.63
C PRO A 361 -4.78 -25.71 1.59
N VAL A 362 -3.80 -25.15 0.88
CA VAL A 362 -4.01 -24.16 -0.19
C VAL A 362 -4.21 -24.90 -1.54
N PRO A 363 -5.23 -24.57 -2.35
CA PRO A 363 -5.45 -25.22 -3.65
C PRO A 363 -4.27 -25.06 -4.61
N GLY A 364 -3.96 -26.11 -5.38
CA GLY A 364 -2.95 -26.08 -6.45
C GLY A 364 -1.53 -26.50 -6.07
N LYS A 365 -1.30 -26.91 -4.82
CA LYS A 365 -0.09 -27.64 -4.40
C LYS A 365 -0.51 -29.06 -3.99
N ASP A 366 -0.05 -30.08 -4.72
CA ASP A 366 -0.28 -31.50 -4.43
C ASP A 366 0.20 -31.85 -3.00
N ARG A 367 -0.38 -32.76 -2.20
CA ARG A 367 -1.68 -33.47 -2.17
C ARG A 367 -1.74 -34.22 -0.83
N SER A 368 -2.50 -33.76 0.16
CA SER A 368 -3.18 -34.61 1.16
C SER A 368 -3.97 -33.74 2.14
N GLU A 369 -5.29 -33.75 1.93
CA GLU A 369 -6.35 -33.53 2.92
C GLU A 369 -6.48 -32.15 3.58
N VAL A 370 -7.35 -31.33 2.99
CA VAL A 370 -8.72 -31.00 3.44
C VAL A 370 -9.17 -29.80 2.60
N THR A 371 -9.83 -30.11 1.49
CA THR A 371 -10.47 -29.15 0.58
C THR A 371 -11.94 -29.02 0.95
N VAL A 372 -12.27 -28.08 1.83
CA VAL A 372 -13.66 -27.62 1.95
C VAL A 372 -13.71 -26.15 2.33
N THR A 373 -14.38 -25.38 1.48
CA THR A 373 -14.92 -24.06 1.83
C THR A 373 -16.01 -24.22 2.90
N ARG A 374 -16.32 -23.15 3.64
CA ARG A 374 -17.38 -23.19 4.67
C ARG A 374 -18.72 -23.60 4.10
N ALA A 375 -19.04 -23.17 2.89
CA ALA A 375 -20.28 -23.57 2.20
C ALA A 375 -20.34 -25.08 2.01
N GLU A 376 -19.23 -25.72 1.63
CA GLU A 376 -19.15 -27.17 1.48
C GLU A 376 -19.14 -27.90 2.83
N ALA A 377 -18.53 -27.31 3.87
CA ALA A 377 -18.58 -27.86 5.22
C ALA A 377 -20.00 -27.80 5.82
N LEU A 378 -20.69 -26.66 5.69
CA LEU A 378 -22.09 -26.49 6.11
C LEU A 378 -23.04 -27.39 5.32
N LYS A 379 -22.79 -27.56 4.02
CA LYS A 379 -23.57 -28.48 3.20
C LYS A 379 -23.41 -29.93 3.69
N ARG A 380 -22.20 -30.36 4.04
CA ARG A 380 -21.97 -31.67 4.65
C ARG A 380 -22.64 -31.82 6.02
N GLU A 381 -22.58 -30.80 6.87
CA GLU A 381 -23.27 -30.82 8.18
C GLU A 381 -24.79 -30.91 8.05
N ILE A 382 -25.37 -30.35 6.98
CA ILE A 382 -26.80 -30.46 6.66
C ILE A 382 -27.11 -31.82 6.02
N GLU A 383 -26.19 -32.39 5.23
CA GLU A 383 -26.33 -33.72 4.61
C GLU A 383 -26.11 -34.87 5.62
N ASP A 384 -25.39 -34.61 6.71
CA ASP A 384 -25.10 -35.56 7.81
C ASP A 384 -26.13 -35.50 8.97
N GLN A 385 -27.11 -34.58 8.90
CA GLN A 385 -28.27 -34.48 9.81
C GLN A 385 -29.54 -35.03 9.15
#